data_AF-A0A9D8H487-F1
#
_entry.id   AF-A0A9D8H487-F1
#
_cell.length_a   1.000
_cell.length_b   1.000
_cell.length_c   1.000
_cell.angle_alpha   90.00
_cell.angle_beta   90.00
_cell.angle_gamma   90.00
#
_symmetry.space_group_name_H-M   'P 1'
#
loop_
_entity.id
_entity.type
_entity.pdbx_description
1 polymer ?
#
loop_
_entity_poly.entity_id
_entity_poly.type
_entity_poly.pdbx_seq_one_letter_code
_entity_poly.pdbx_strand_id
1 'polypeptide(L)'
;MGPLILLPADFWSESFPVVDAFQERVRETGIGTIQMTLLAFLVTFLITRGITWSIKHGKGPFGDVSVGGTHVHHLVPGIFLLLISGVAGLIVPTLFGIGAALTLDEFALWLTLKDVYWSTQGRRSVDAVIVLAVVLALAALGIPFWVDVWNNSDVTGSGIVAAWHGLTGVLCVITFLKGKWLFAFVGLICWPLALIGA
;
A
#
# COMPACT_ATOMS: atom_id res chain seq x y z
N MET A 1 41.88 13.48 21.71
CA MET A 1 40.46 13.08 21.59
C MET A 1 39.70 14.33 21.16
N GLY A 2 39.28 14.40 19.89
CA GLY A 2 38.52 15.55 19.40
C GLY A 2 37.14 15.61 20.07
N PRO A 3 36.56 16.79 20.27
CA PRO A 3 35.23 16.89 20.86
C PRO A 3 34.25 16.13 19.96
N LEU A 4 33.47 15.24 20.56
CA LEU A 4 32.31 14.65 19.91
C LEU A 4 31.42 15.84 19.52
N ILE A 5 31.22 16.08 18.22
CA ILE A 5 30.29 17.10 17.75
C ILE A 5 28.89 16.61 18.13
N LEU A 6 28.45 16.97 19.34
CA LEU A 6 27.08 16.79 19.75
C LEU A 6 26.27 17.85 19.02
N LEU A 7 25.35 17.39 18.18
CA LEU A 7 24.37 18.27 17.55
C LEU A 7 23.61 19.02 18.66
N PRO A 8 23.25 20.30 18.42
CA PRO A 8 22.36 21.04 19.32
C PRO A 8 21.10 20.24 19.63
N ALA A 9 20.58 20.35 20.86
CA ALA A 9 19.42 19.57 21.29
C ALA A 9 18.14 19.86 20.46
N ASP A 10 18.09 21.06 19.88
CA ASP A 10 17.04 21.61 19.02
C ASP A 10 17.28 21.33 17.52
N PHE A 11 18.39 20.68 17.14
CA PHE A 11 18.67 20.35 15.73
C PHE A 11 17.52 19.57 15.06
N TRP A 12 16.93 18.63 15.78
CA TRP A 12 15.81 17.81 15.28
C TRP A 12 14.49 18.57 15.21
N SER A 13 14.32 19.66 15.95
CA SER A 13 13.12 20.49 15.86
C SER A 13 13.28 21.60 14.82
N GLU A 14 14.47 22.20 14.70
CA GLU A 14 14.71 23.33 13.79
C GLU A 14 15.10 22.91 12.38
N SER A 15 16.01 21.95 12.24
CA SER A 15 16.50 21.52 10.91
C SER A 15 15.67 20.39 10.31
N PHE A 16 14.94 19.60 11.11
CA PHE A 16 14.26 18.39 10.62
C PHE A 16 12.90 18.16 11.28
N PRO A 17 11.86 18.96 10.94
CA PRO A 17 10.57 19.05 11.66
C PRO A 17 9.66 17.82 11.47
N VAL A 18 10.23 16.62 11.53
CA VAL A 18 9.55 15.33 11.51
C VAL A 18 8.60 15.19 12.68
N VAL A 19 8.96 15.72 13.86
CA VAL A 19 8.10 15.66 15.04
C VAL A 19 6.83 16.47 14.80
N ASP A 20 6.95 17.69 14.26
CA ASP A 20 5.81 18.56 14.01
C ASP A 20 4.93 18.02 12.88
N ALA A 21 5.53 17.60 11.77
CA ALA A 21 4.81 16.95 10.67
C ALA A 21 4.08 15.67 11.12
N PHE A 22 4.66 14.91 12.06
CA PHE A 22 4.02 13.75 12.64
C PHE A 22 2.85 14.14 13.56
N GLN A 23 3.03 15.12 14.44
CA GLN A 23 1.96 15.58 15.33
C GLN A 23 0.78 16.12 14.51
N GLU A 24 1.02 17.00 13.55
CA GLU A 24 -0.04 17.58 12.72
C GLU A 24 -0.80 16.49 11.93
N ARG A 25 -0.09 15.64 11.19
CA ARG A 25 -0.75 14.64 10.35
C ARG A 25 -1.39 13.48 11.09
N VAL A 26 -0.74 12.98 12.14
CA VAL A 26 -1.23 11.79 12.85
C VAL A 26 -2.21 12.17 13.96
N ARG A 27 -1.98 13.29 14.64
CA ARG A 27 -2.77 13.68 15.81
C ARG A 27 -3.90 14.63 15.46
N GLU A 28 -3.72 15.53 14.50
CA GLU A 28 -4.68 16.62 14.25
C GLU A 28 -5.55 16.39 13.01
N THR A 29 -5.00 15.81 11.93
CA THR A 29 -5.73 15.69 10.66
C THR A 29 -6.71 14.50 10.60
N GLY A 30 -6.56 13.48 11.47
CA GLY A 30 -7.40 12.28 11.46
C GLY A 30 -7.22 11.40 10.21
N ILE A 31 -8.15 10.48 9.95
CA ILE A 31 -8.09 9.56 8.79
C ILE A 31 -8.76 10.21 7.56
N GLY A 32 -7.93 10.62 6.60
CA GLY A 32 -8.36 11.14 5.30
C GLY A 32 -8.81 10.07 4.30
N THR A 33 -9.35 10.53 3.16
CA THR A 33 -9.97 9.71 2.11
C THR A 33 -9.09 8.56 1.63
N ILE A 34 -7.82 8.83 1.28
CA ILE A 34 -6.91 7.79 0.75
C ILE A 34 -6.53 6.79 1.84
N GLN A 35 -6.40 7.23 3.10
CA GLN A 35 -6.13 6.33 4.23
C GLN A 35 -7.33 5.40 4.49
N MET A 36 -8.56 5.90 4.38
CA MET A 36 -9.78 5.06 4.43
C MET A 36 -9.83 4.07 3.27
N THR A 37 -9.49 4.50 2.05
CA THR A 37 -9.39 3.60 0.89
C THR A 37 -8.37 2.50 1.11
N LEU A 38 -7.16 2.83 1.57
CA LEU A 38 -6.11 1.88 1.88
C LEU A 38 -6.55 0.87 2.94
N LEU A 39 -7.14 1.36 4.03
CA LEU A 39 -7.63 0.50 5.12
C LEU A 39 -8.70 -0.46 4.63
N ALA A 40 -9.72 0.05 3.94
CA ALA A 40 -10.78 -0.76 3.36
C ALA A 40 -10.23 -1.81 2.39
N PHE A 41 -9.31 -1.40 1.51
CA PHE A 41 -8.65 -2.29 0.56
C PHE A 41 -7.91 -3.44 1.24
N LEU A 42 -7.03 -3.15 2.20
CA LEU A 42 -6.23 -4.16 2.90
C LEU A 42 -7.10 -5.11 3.72
N VAL A 43 -8.05 -4.57 4.49
CA VAL A 43 -8.95 -5.37 5.32
C VAL A 43 -9.81 -6.28 4.45
N THR A 44 -10.43 -5.75 3.38
CA THR A 44 -11.23 -6.55 2.46
C THR A 44 -10.41 -7.63 1.78
N PHE A 45 -9.20 -7.34 1.28
CA PHE A 45 -8.35 -8.34 0.66
C PHE A 45 -8.04 -9.50 1.63
N LEU A 46 -7.62 -9.19 2.86
CA LEU A 46 -7.28 -10.20 3.86
C LEU A 46 -8.50 -11.05 4.26
N ILE A 47 -9.66 -10.41 4.44
CA ILE A 47 -10.91 -11.11 4.75
C ILE A 47 -11.31 -12.03 3.60
N THR A 48 -11.38 -11.49 2.38
CA THR A 48 -11.79 -12.26 1.20
C THR A 48 -10.85 -13.43 0.95
N ARG A 49 -9.53 -13.20 0.99
CA ARG A 49 -8.52 -14.27 0.84
C ARG A 49 -8.62 -15.32 1.95
N GLY A 50 -8.93 -14.90 3.18
CA GLY A 50 -9.18 -15.79 4.30
C GLY A 50 -10.44 -16.65 4.11
N ILE A 51 -11.51 -16.06 3.57
CA ILE A 51 -12.77 -16.75 3.25
C ILE A 51 -12.54 -17.76 2.12
N THR A 52 -11.94 -17.37 1.00
CA THR A 52 -11.68 -18.29 -0.12
C THR A 52 -10.76 -19.44 0.28
N TRP A 53 -9.75 -19.15 1.12
CA TRP A 53 -8.90 -20.18 1.71
C TRP A 53 -9.71 -21.15 2.58
N SER A 54 -10.64 -20.64 3.39
CA SER A 54 -11.49 -21.46 4.26
C SER A 54 -12.42 -22.36 3.44
N ILE A 55 -13.05 -21.82 2.39
CA ILE A 55 -13.90 -22.57 1.43
C ILE A 55 -13.10 -23.71 0.79
N LYS A 56 -11.89 -23.43 0.29
CA LYS A 56 -11.01 -24.45 -0.31
C LYS A 56 -10.72 -25.63 0.62
N HIS A 57 -10.64 -25.40 1.93
CA HIS A 57 -10.33 -26.44 2.92
C HIS A 57 -11.58 -26.98 3.64
N GLY A 58 -12.78 -26.62 3.18
CA GLY A 58 -14.04 -27.05 3.80
C GLY A 58 -14.20 -26.57 5.25
N LYS A 59 -13.66 -25.40 5.59
CA LYS A 59 -13.69 -24.83 6.95
C LYS A 59 -14.70 -23.69 7.06
N GLY A 60 -15.47 -23.71 8.14
CA GLY A 60 -16.42 -22.64 8.48
C GLY A 60 -17.73 -22.70 7.69
N PRO A 61 -18.65 -21.75 7.93
CA PRO A 61 -19.98 -21.73 7.32
C PRO A 61 -19.98 -21.11 5.91
N PHE A 62 -18.81 -20.95 5.28
CA PHE A 62 -18.67 -20.24 4.01
C PHE A 62 -18.81 -21.18 2.82
N GLY A 63 -19.29 -20.66 1.70
CA GLY A 63 -19.44 -21.41 0.46
C GLY A 63 -19.44 -20.50 -0.76
N ASP A 64 -19.37 -21.13 -1.92
CA ASP A 64 -19.41 -20.47 -3.20
C ASP A 64 -20.80 -19.84 -3.48
N VAL A 65 -20.80 -18.68 -4.13
CA VAL A 65 -22.03 -17.99 -4.54
C VAL A 65 -22.36 -18.39 -5.97
N SER A 66 -23.60 -18.81 -6.22
CA SER A 66 -24.08 -19.12 -7.56
C SER A 66 -25.47 -18.53 -7.82
N VAL A 67 -25.68 -18.04 -9.05
CA VAL A 67 -26.96 -17.48 -9.51
C VAL A 67 -27.35 -18.19 -10.81
N GLY A 68 -28.52 -18.83 -10.83
CA GLY A 68 -28.99 -19.58 -12.01
C GLY A 68 -28.04 -20.72 -12.42
N GLY A 69 -27.35 -21.35 -11.47
CA GLY A 69 -26.35 -22.39 -11.73
C GLY A 69 -24.97 -21.87 -12.16
N THR A 70 -24.78 -20.56 -12.29
CA THR A 70 -23.49 -19.94 -12.63
C THR A 70 -22.78 -19.50 -11.36
N HIS A 71 -21.53 -19.94 -11.15
CA HIS A 71 -20.68 -19.47 -10.06
C HIS A 71 -20.30 -18.01 -10.27
N VAL A 72 -20.50 -17.19 -9.24
CA VAL A 72 -20.23 -15.76 -9.26
C VAL A 72 -18.97 -15.47 -8.48
N HIS A 73 -17.92 -15.17 -9.22
CA HIS A 73 -16.66 -14.66 -8.71
C HIS A 73 -16.85 -13.33 -7.98
N HIS A 74 -16.15 -13.15 -6.86
CA HIS A 74 -16.28 -11.94 -6.05
C HIS A 74 -15.69 -10.70 -6.74
N LEU A 75 -14.90 -10.87 -7.81
CA LEU A 75 -14.54 -9.77 -8.71
C LEU A 75 -15.75 -9.04 -9.31
N VAL A 76 -16.88 -9.73 -9.53
CA VAL A 76 -18.09 -9.18 -10.16
C VAL A 76 -18.72 -8.10 -9.29
N PRO A 77 -19.13 -8.38 -8.03
CA PRO A 77 -19.59 -7.31 -7.14
C PRO A 77 -18.50 -6.26 -6.91
N GLY A 78 -17.22 -6.62 -6.93
CA GLY A 78 -16.10 -5.67 -6.88
C GLY A 78 -16.14 -4.61 -7.99
N ILE A 79 -16.39 -5.02 -9.25
CA ILE A 79 -16.53 -4.12 -10.39
C ILE A 79 -17.72 -3.17 -10.19
N PHE A 80 -18.86 -3.67 -9.73
CA PHE A 80 -20.02 -2.81 -9.45
C PHE A 80 -19.71 -1.77 -8.36
N LEU A 81 -19.02 -2.16 -7.28
CA LEU A 81 -18.59 -1.22 -6.25
C LEU A 81 -17.65 -0.14 -6.80
N LEU A 82 -16.72 -0.51 -7.68
CA LEU A 82 -15.84 0.44 -8.37
C LEU A 82 -16.62 1.42 -9.24
N LEU A 83 -17.57 0.93 -10.05
CA LEU A 83 -18.41 1.78 -10.91
C LEU A 83 -19.29 2.73 -10.09
N ILE A 84 -19.95 2.23 -9.06
CA ILE A 84 -20.77 3.03 -8.14
C ILE A 84 -19.91 4.09 -7.46
N SER A 85 -18.74 3.70 -6.95
CA SER A 85 -17.82 4.65 -6.33
C SER A 85 -17.31 5.70 -7.31
N GLY A 86 -17.08 5.34 -8.57
CA GLY A 86 -16.66 6.29 -9.61
C GLY A 86 -17.73 7.32 -9.92
N VAL A 87 -19.00 6.91 -9.97
CA VAL A 87 -20.15 7.80 -10.22
C VAL A 87 -20.47 8.65 -8.99
N ALA A 88 -20.40 8.08 -7.79
CA ALA A 88 -20.66 8.78 -6.53
C ALA A 88 -19.55 9.76 -6.13
N GLY A 89 -18.42 9.76 -6.84
CA GLY A 89 -17.23 10.57 -6.53
C GLY A 89 -16.49 10.08 -5.28
N LEU A 90 -15.52 10.87 -4.81
CA LEU A 90 -14.69 10.59 -3.62
C LEU A 90 -15.47 10.47 -2.29
N ILE A 91 -16.80 10.44 -2.34
CA ILE A 91 -17.72 10.41 -1.19
C ILE A 91 -17.72 9.03 -0.53
N VAL A 92 -17.25 7.97 -1.19
CA VAL A 92 -17.19 6.64 -0.57
C VAL A 92 -15.84 5.94 -0.76
N PRO A 93 -14.74 6.48 -0.18
CA PRO A 93 -13.39 5.89 -0.27
C PRO A 93 -13.35 4.42 0.13
N THR A 94 -14.23 4.02 1.07
CA THR A 94 -14.40 2.65 1.52
C THR A 94 -14.94 1.74 0.41
N LEU A 95 -15.94 2.17 -0.37
CA LEU A 95 -16.48 1.35 -1.47
C LEU A 95 -15.45 1.16 -2.57
N PHE A 96 -14.68 2.21 -2.89
CA PHE A 96 -13.56 2.06 -3.82
C PHE A 96 -12.55 1.03 -3.32
N GLY A 97 -12.14 1.13 -2.05
CA GLY A 97 -11.18 0.19 -1.45
C GLY A 97 -11.69 -1.25 -1.46
N ILE A 98 -12.94 -1.47 -1.05
CA ILE A 98 -13.59 -2.79 -1.08
C ILE A 98 -13.65 -3.31 -2.53
N GLY A 99 -14.14 -2.49 -3.46
CA GLY A 99 -14.30 -2.88 -4.86
C GLY A 99 -12.96 -3.26 -5.50
N ALA A 100 -11.93 -2.44 -5.31
CA ALA A 100 -10.58 -2.71 -5.80
C ALA A 100 -10.00 -4.00 -5.21
N ALA A 101 -10.18 -4.25 -3.91
CA ALA A 101 -9.69 -5.46 -3.25
C ALA A 101 -10.34 -6.72 -3.83
N LEU A 102 -11.67 -6.72 -3.96
CA LEU A 102 -12.41 -7.84 -4.53
C LEU A 102 -12.03 -8.10 -6.00
N THR A 103 -11.87 -7.06 -6.81
CA THR A 103 -11.49 -7.21 -8.22
C THR A 103 -10.04 -7.67 -8.41
N LEU A 104 -9.10 -7.20 -7.57
CA LEU A 104 -7.68 -7.58 -7.70
C LEU A 104 -7.35 -8.93 -7.08
N ASP A 105 -8.14 -9.42 -6.12
CA ASP A 105 -7.94 -10.75 -5.54
C ASP A 105 -7.98 -11.88 -6.60
N GLU A 106 -8.74 -11.67 -7.68
CA GLU A 106 -8.90 -12.56 -8.83
C GLU A 106 -8.23 -12.03 -10.11
N PHE A 107 -7.30 -11.07 -9.99
CA PHE A 107 -6.58 -10.49 -11.13
C PHE A 107 -6.03 -11.52 -12.12
N ALA A 108 -5.40 -12.59 -11.61
CA ALA A 108 -4.87 -13.65 -12.45
C ALA A 108 -5.95 -14.37 -13.29
N LEU A 109 -7.17 -14.51 -12.75
CA LEU A 109 -8.25 -15.25 -13.41
C LEU A 109 -8.79 -14.48 -14.60
N TRP A 110 -9.09 -13.18 -14.42
CA TRP A 110 -9.62 -12.39 -15.53
C TRP A 110 -8.53 -11.98 -16.53
N LEU A 111 -7.27 -11.86 -16.10
CA LEU A 111 -6.16 -11.64 -17.01
C LEU A 111 -5.92 -12.85 -17.94
N THR A 112 -6.08 -14.07 -17.42
CA THR A 112 -5.79 -15.30 -18.17
C THR A 112 -7.03 -16.02 -18.70
N LEU A 113 -8.22 -15.60 -18.26
CA LEU A 113 -9.52 -16.25 -18.48
C LEU A 113 -9.52 -17.74 -18.13
N LYS A 114 -8.77 -18.12 -17.08
CA LYS A 114 -8.62 -19.49 -16.59
C LYS A 114 -8.79 -19.55 -15.07
N ASP A 115 -9.26 -20.68 -14.56
CA ASP A 115 -9.31 -20.94 -13.12
C ASP A 115 -7.91 -21.27 -12.60
N VAL A 116 -7.17 -20.22 -12.27
CA VAL A 116 -5.77 -20.29 -11.80
C VAL A 116 -5.62 -19.83 -10.36
N TYR A 117 -6.71 -19.64 -9.62
CA TYR A 117 -6.71 -18.97 -8.30
C TYR A 117 -5.70 -19.56 -7.33
N TRP A 118 -5.71 -20.88 -7.17
CA TRP A 118 -4.83 -21.61 -6.25
C TRP A 118 -3.57 -22.19 -6.91
N SER A 119 -3.29 -21.77 -8.14
CA SER A 119 -2.11 -22.19 -8.88
C SER A 119 -0.93 -21.24 -8.68
N THR A 120 0.23 -21.63 -9.20
CA THR A 120 1.42 -20.78 -9.29
C THR A 120 1.15 -19.47 -10.04
N GLN A 121 0.26 -19.48 -11.04
CA GLN A 121 -0.13 -18.30 -11.82
C GLN A 121 -1.05 -17.37 -11.02
N GLY A 122 -1.84 -17.92 -10.10
CA GLY A 122 -2.71 -17.16 -9.17
C GLY A 122 -1.95 -16.19 -8.27
N ARG A 123 -0.64 -16.41 -8.08
CA ARG A 123 0.25 -15.46 -7.37
C ARG A 123 0.26 -14.06 -8.00
N ARG A 124 -0.02 -13.94 -9.31
CA ARG A 124 -0.15 -12.64 -9.98
C ARG A 124 -1.22 -11.74 -9.36
N SER A 125 -2.27 -12.32 -8.75
CA SER A 125 -3.25 -11.53 -8.00
C SER A 125 -2.67 -10.90 -6.76
N VAL A 126 -1.85 -11.65 -6.02
CA VAL A 126 -1.17 -11.14 -4.83
C VAL A 126 -0.16 -10.06 -5.23
N ASP A 127 0.57 -10.26 -6.33
CA ASP A 127 1.48 -9.25 -6.88
C ASP A 127 0.74 -7.93 -7.19
N ALA A 128 -0.42 -8.00 -7.87
CA ALA A 128 -1.23 -6.84 -8.20
C ALA A 128 -1.77 -6.11 -6.95
N VAL A 129 -2.22 -6.88 -5.96
CA VAL A 129 -2.69 -6.33 -4.67
C VAL A 129 -1.56 -5.61 -3.94
N ILE A 130 -0.36 -6.19 -3.90
CA ILE A 130 0.79 -5.57 -3.23
C ILE A 130 1.18 -4.27 -3.94
N VAL A 131 1.22 -4.26 -5.27
CA VAL A 131 1.54 -3.05 -6.03
C VAL A 131 0.53 -1.94 -5.72
N LEU A 132 -0.77 -2.23 -5.75
CA LEU A 132 -1.79 -1.22 -5.43
C LEU A 132 -1.70 -0.78 -3.96
N ALA A 133 -1.47 -1.70 -3.02
CA ALA A 133 -1.28 -1.38 -1.61
C ALA A 133 -0.10 -0.40 -1.42
N VAL A 134 1.03 -0.62 -2.11
CA VAL A 134 2.20 0.25 -2.05
C VAL A 134 1.86 1.65 -2.58
N VAL A 135 1.19 1.74 -3.74
CA VAL A 135 0.79 3.03 -4.32
C VAL A 135 -0.16 3.79 -3.38
N LEU A 136 -1.18 3.10 -2.85
CA LEU A 136 -2.13 3.70 -1.91
C LEU A 136 -1.44 4.11 -0.61
N ALA A 137 -0.51 3.33 -0.08
CA ALA A 137 0.24 3.67 1.13
C ALA A 137 1.18 4.86 0.93
N LEU A 138 1.86 4.95 -0.21
CA LEU A 138 2.66 6.13 -0.56
C LEU A 138 1.78 7.38 -0.66
N ALA A 139 0.63 7.30 -1.33
CA ALA A 139 -0.30 8.42 -1.47
C ALA A 139 -0.98 8.80 -0.14
N ALA A 140 -1.27 7.81 0.71
CA ALA A 140 -1.98 8.01 1.98
C ALA A 140 -1.08 8.52 3.11
N LEU A 141 0.17 8.02 3.18
CA LEU A 141 1.02 8.16 4.36
C LEU A 141 2.38 8.77 4.02
N GLY A 142 2.94 8.46 2.86
CA GLY A 142 4.30 8.86 2.50
C GLY A 142 4.39 10.28 1.96
N ILE A 143 3.79 10.51 0.79
CA ILE A 143 3.95 11.75 0.02
C ILE A 143 3.54 12.98 0.84
N PRO A 144 2.34 13.05 1.45
CA PRO A 144 1.92 14.25 2.16
C PRO A 144 2.85 14.57 3.35
N PHE A 145 3.26 13.54 4.09
CA PHE A 145 4.17 13.69 5.23
C PHE A 145 5.53 14.25 4.77
N TRP A 146 6.14 13.66 3.75
CA TRP A 146 7.46 14.09 3.27
C TRP A 146 7.44 15.46 2.59
N VAL A 147 6.31 15.84 1.98
CA VAL A 147 6.11 17.21 1.47
C VAL A 147 6.11 18.22 2.60
N ASP A 148 5.45 17.95 3.72
CA ASP A 148 5.45 18.86 4.87
C ASP A 148 6.85 18.96 5.50
N VAL A 149 7.53 17.83 5.68
CA VAL A 149 8.90 17.81 6.19
C VAL A 149 9.82 18.63 5.27
N TRP A 150 9.70 18.46 3.96
CA TRP A 150 10.50 19.20 2.98
C TRP A 150 10.23 20.70 3.06
N ASN A 151 8.96 21.11 2.97
CA ASN A 151 8.56 22.52 2.92
C ASN A 151 8.91 23.32 4.18
N ASN A 152 9.04 22.64 5.32
CA ASN A 152 9.35 23.28 6.61
C ASN A 152 10.81 23.07 7.06
N SER A 153 11.63 22.39 6.26
CA SER A 153 13.04 22.15 6.59
C SER A 153 13.94 23.32 6.18
N ASP A 154 15.02 23.54 6.95
CA ASP A 154 16.12 24.39 6.51
C ASP A 154 16.94 23.71 5.38
N VAL A 155 17.97 24.39 4.88
CA VAL A 155 18.83 23.86 3.80
C VAL A 155 19.50 22.53 4.19
N THR A 156 19.88 22.39 5.46
CA THR A 156 20.52 21.16 5.97
C THR A 156 19.52 20.02 6.00
N GLY A 157 18.31 20.26 6.51
CA GLY A 157 17.21 19.31 6.55
C GLY A 157 16.77 18.84 5.19
N SER A 158 16.53 19.77 4.27
CA SER A 158 16.24 19.47 2.86
C SER A 158 17.33 18.60 2.24
N GLY A 159 18.61 18.89 2.53
CA GLY A 159 19.74 18.07 2.09
C GLY A 159 19.69 16.64 2.62
N ILE A 160 19.33 16.47 3.90
CA ILE A 160 19.16 15.15 4.54
C ILE A 160 17.98 14.39 3.92
N VAL A 161 16.83 15.03 3.74
CA VAL A 161 15.65 14.41 3.09
C VAL A 161 16.00 13.96 1.68
N ALA A 162 16.69 14.79 0.89
CA ALA A 162 17.12 14.46 -0.46
C ALA A 162 18.09 13.27 -0.48
N ALA A 163 19.09 13.28 0.41
CA ALA A 163 20.05 12.17 0.52
C ALA A 163 19.35 10.85 0.90
N TRP A 164 18.42 10.90 1.85
CA TRP A 164 17.64 9.74 2.29
C TRP A 164 16.79 9.13 1.18
N HIS A 165 16.02 9.95 0.45
CA HIS A 165 15.20 9.48 -0.66
C HIS A 165 16.04 9.05 -1.86
N GLY A 166 17.15 9.75 -2.13
CA GLY A 166 18.12 9.36 -3.16
C GLY A 166 18.71 7.99 -2.88
N LEU A 167 19.17 7.74 -1.65
CA LEU A 167 19.68 6.44 -1.23
C LEU A 167 18.60 5.34 -1.33
N THR A 168 17.39 5.61 -0.84
CA THR A 168 16.27 4.67 -0.93
C THR A 168 15.94 4.32 -2.38
N GLY A 169 15.91 5.32 -3.27
CA GLY A 169 15.68 5.13 -4.70
C GLY A 169 16.76 4.26 -5.35
N VAL A 170 18.04 4.52 -5.05
CA VAL A 170 19.16 3.71 -5.55
C VAL A 170 19.04 2.24 -5.08
N LEU A 171 18.74 2.02 -3.79
CA LEU A 171 18.56 0.67 -3.25
C LEU A 171 17.37 -0.06 -3.88
N CYS A 172 16.26 0.63 -4.10
CA CYS A 172 15.09 0.07 -4.78
C CYS A 172 15.42 -0.31 -6.23
N VAL A 173 16.16 0.53 -6.95
CA VAL A 173 16.63 0.23 -8.32
C VAL A 173 17.54 -1.00 -8.32
N ILE A 174 18.53 -1.07 -7.43
CA ILE A 174 19.42 -2.24 -7.32
C ILE A 174 18.61 -3.51 -7.04
N THR A 175 17.69 -3.43 -6.08
CA THR A 175 16.81 -4.54 -5.70
C THR A 175 15.94 -5.01 -6.87
N PHE A 176 15.39 -4.05 -7.63
CA PHE A 176 14.60 -4.33 -8.81
C PHE A 176 15.43 -5.02 -9.91
N LEU A 177 16.63 -4.49 -10.19
CA LEU A 177 17.56 -5.06 -11.17
C LEU A 177 18.03 -6.47 -10.81
N LYS A 178 18.10 -6.80 -9.51
CA LYS A 178 18.35 -8.18 -9.02
C LYS A 178 17.15 -9.13 -9.19
N GLY A 179 16.05 -8.67 -9.79
CA GLY A 179 14.81 -9.44 -9.98
C GLY A 179 13.95 -9.54 -8.72
N LYS A 180 14.34 -8.89 -7.62
CA LYS A 180 13.59 -8.87 -6.35
C LYS A 180 12.56 -7.74 -6.32
N TRP A 181 11.77 -7.62 -7.39
CA TRP A 181 10.86 -6.48 -7.61
C TRP A 181 9.91 -6.22 -6.42
N LEU A 182 9.43 -7.25 -5.74
CA LEU A 182 8.59 -7.12 -4.54
C LEU A 182 9.29 -6.30 -3.42
N PHE A 183 10.55 -6.63 -3.12
CA PHE A 183 11.34 -5.90 -2.13
C PHE A 183 11.63 -4.47 -2.57
N ALA A 184 11.77 -4.23 -3.88
CA ALA A 184 11.94 -2.88 -4.41
C ALA A 184 10.72 -2.00 -4.18
N PHE A 185 9.51 -2.49 -4.47
CA PHE A 185 8.28 -1.71 -4.27
C PHE A 185 7.97 -1.48 -2.79
N VAL A 186 8.07 -2.52 -1.96
CA VAL A 186 7.84 -2.37 -0.51
C VAL A 186 8.93 -1.50 0.13
N GLY A 187 10.15 -1.55 -0.41
CA GLY A 187 11.28 -0.71 -0.01
C GLY A 187 11.05 0.79 -0.15
N LEU A 188 10.15 1.22 -1.04
CA LEU A 188 9.77 2.64 -1.19
C LEU A 188 9.06 3.19 0.06
N ILE A 189 8.44 2.32 0.85
CA ILE A 189 7.75 2.69 2.10
C ILE A 189 8.62 2.35 3.30
N CYS A 190 9.24 1.18 3.28
CA CYS A 190 10.01 0.65 4.39
C CYS A 190 11.44 0.37 3.91
N TRP A 191 12.27 1.43 3.90
CA TRP A 191 13.62 1.41 3.37
C TRP A 191 14.54 0.27 3.87
N PRO A 192 14.43 -0.28 5.12
CA PRO A 192 15.28 -1.40 5.52
C PRO A 192 15.00 -2.68 4.73
N LEU A 193 13.81 -2.83 4.16
CA LEU A 193 13.48 -3.96 3.29
C LEU A 193 14.18 -3.88 1.93
N ALA A 194 14.47 -2.66 1.45
CA ALA A 194 15.31 -2.47 0.27
C ALA A 194 16.76 -2.92 0.52
N LEU A 195 17.28 -2.84 1.76
CA LEU A 195 18.62 -3.33 2.10
C LEU A 195 18.73 -4.85 2.05
N ILE A 196 17.70 -5.58 2.48
CA ILE A 196 17.65 -7.05 2.38
C ILE A 196 17.59 -7.48 0.90
N GLY A 197 16.98 -6.64 0.07
CA GLY A 197 16.89 -6.83 -1.37
C GLY A 197 18.19 -6.54 -2.12
N ALA A 198 18.85 -5.43 -1.76
CA ALA A 198 20.03 -4.88 -2.43
C ALA A 198 21.30 -5.72 -2.28
#